data_AF-A0A174TU81-F1
#
_entry.id   AF-A0A174TU81-F1
#
_cell.length_a   1.000
_cell.length_b   1.000
_cell.length_c   1.000
_cell.angle_alpha   90.00
_cell.angle_beta   90.00
_cell.angle_gamma   90.00
#
_symmetry.space_group_name_H-M   'P 1'
#
loop_
_entity.id
_entity.type
_entity.pdbx_description
1 polymer ?
#
loop_
_entity_poly.entity_id
_entity_poly.type
_entity_poly.pdbx_seq_one_letter_code
_entity_poly.pdbx_strand_id
1 'polypeptide(L)'
;MSKTPLKKVIKAKLKGNKELTPEEELREKIKYEIAEELGLKDKVDAFGWGGLTAEETGRIGGIMTKRKKDLHIPTNNEILGRK
;
A
#
# COMPACT_ATOMS: atom_id res chain seq x y z
N MET A 1 12.04 20.10 -3.57
CA MET A 1 12.59 18.73 -3.69
C MET A 1 11.45 17.72 -3.65
N SER A 2 11.26 16.96 -4.72
CA SER A 2 10.24 15.90 -4.82
C SER A 2 10.56 14.79 -3.82
N LYS A 3 9.76 14.71 -2.75
CA LYS A 3 9.91 13.71 -1.69
C LYS A 3 9.80 12.29 -2.27
N THR A 4 10.76 11.41 -1.99
CA THR A 4 10.75 10.02 -2.49
C THR A 4 9.48 9.30 -2.04
N PRO A 5 8.72 8.65 -2.96
CA PRO A 5 7.50 7.91 -2.62
C PRO A 5 7.80 6.68 -1.75
N LEU A 6 6.92 6.38 -0.79
CA LEU A 6 6.99 5.20 0.07
C LEU A 6 7.17 3.89 -0.73
N LYS A 7 6.47 3.75 -1.87
CA LYS A 7 6.62 2.61 -2.79
C LYS A 7 8.08 2.36 -3.22
N LYS A 8 8.86 3.42 -3.43
CA LYS A 8 10.26 3.31 -3.86
C LYS A 8 11.16 2.91 -2.69
N VAL A 9 10.82 3.31 -1.47
CA VAL A 9 11.52 2.92 -0.23
C VAL A 9 11.28 1.44 0.07
N ILE A 10 10.03 0.99 0.03
CA ILE A 10 9.65 -0.43 0.22
C ILE A 10 10.34 -1.31 -0.81
N LYS A 11 10.29 -0.94 -2.10
CA LYS A 11 10.97 -1.69 -3.18
C LYS A 11 12.49 -1.76 -2.98
N ALA A 12 13.11 -0.70 -2.45
CA ALA A 12 14.53 -0.69 -2.14
C ALA A 12 14.87 -1.55 -0.92
N LYS A 13 14.03 -1.55 0.12
CA LYS A 13 14.17 -2.41 1.32
C LYS A 13 14.04 -3.90 0.98
N LEU A 14 13.02 -4.27 0.21
CA LEU A 14 12.83 -5.63 -0.31
C LEU A 14 14.03 -6.10 -1.15
N LYS A 15 14.54 -5.24 -2.05
CA LYS A 15 15.74 -5.56 -2.86
C LYS A 15 17.01 -5.71 -2.01
N GLY A 16 17.06 -5.04 -0.85
CA GLY A 16 18.18 -5.09 0.10
C GLY A 16 18.01 -6.12 1.21
N ASN A 17 17.02 -7.03 1.13
CA ASN A 17 16.70 -8.00 2.19
C ASN A 17 16.53 -7.37 3.59
N LYS A 18 16.12 -6.10 3.64
CA LYS A 18 16.02 -5.31 4.87
C LYS A 18 14.61 -5.38 5.43
N GLU A 19 14.51 -5.61 6.73
CA GLU A 19 13.23 -5.72 7.44
C GLU A 19 12.35 -4.49 7.20
N LEU A 20 11.12 -4.73 6.77
CA LEU A 20 10.07 -3.72 6.66
C LEU A 20 9.56 -3.41 8.07
N THR A 21 9.19 -2.15 8.33
CA THR A 21 8.54 -1.86 9.60
C THR A 21 7.17 -2.54 9.63
N PRO A 22 6.66 -2.93 10.81
CA PRO A 22 5.35 -3.58 10.92
C PRO A 22 4.23 -2.74 10.29
N GLU A 23 4.37 -1.42 10.28
CA GLU A 23 3.42 -0.48 9.67
C GLU A 23 3.44 -0.52 8.12
N GLU A 24 4.61 -0.72 7.51
CA GLU A 24 4.75 -0.90 6.05
C GLU A 24 4.10 -2.21 5.62
N GLU A 25 4.36 -3.30 6.35
CA GLU A 25 3.80 -4.61 6.06
C GLU A 25 2.28 -4.64 6.26
N LEU A 26 1.78 -4.08 7.37
CA LEU A 26 0.34 -4.01 7.65
C LEU A 26 -0.41 -3.28 6.54
N ARG A 27 0.16 -2.20 6.01
CA ARG A 27 -0.41 -1.46 4.88
C ARG A 27 -0.50 -2.32 3.62
N GLU A 28 0.55 -3.06 3.28
CA GLU A 28 0.55 -3.90 2.09
C GLU A 28 -0.46 -5.05 2.25
N LYS A 29 -0.51 -5.67 3.44
CA LYS A 29 -1.53 -6.68 3.76
C LYS A 29 -2.94 -6.14 3.59
N ILE A 30 -3.26 -4.99 4.19
CA ILE A 30 -4.60 -4.38 4.07
C ILE A 30 -4.95 -4.11 2.61
N LYS A 31 -4.00 -3.62 1.79
CA LYS A 31 -4.26 -3.41 0.37
C LYS A 31 -4.60 -4.71 -0.36
N TYR A 32 -3.82 -5.76 -0.13
CA TYR A 32 -4.09 -7.08 -0.72
C TYR A 32 -5.40 -7.67 -0.23
N GLU A 33 -5.71 -7.52 1.05
CA GLU A 33 -6.97 -7.97 1.65
C GLU A 33 -8.18 -7.26 1.02
N ILE A 34 -8.10 -5.94 0.81
CA ILE A 34 -9.15 -5.18 0.09
C ILE A 34 -9.24 -5.62 -1.37
N ALA A 35 -8.10 -5.87 -2.02
CA ALA A 35 -8.11 -6.38 -3.40
C ALA A 35 -8.76 -7.76 -3.49
N GLU A 36 -8.54 -8.63 -2.50
CA GLU A 36 -9.19 -9.94 -2.37
C GLU A 36 -10.70 -9.78 -2.11
N GLU A 37 -11.09 -8.90 -1.19
CA GLU A 37 -12.49 -8.58 -0.88
C GLU A 37 -13.24 -8.04 -2.11
N LEU A 38 -12.56 -7.29 -2.98
CA LEU A 38 -13.12 -6.77 -4.23
C LEU A 38 -13.03 -7.74 -5.42
N GLY A 39 -12.46 -8.94 -5.24
CA GLY A 39 -12.26 -9.90 -6.34
C GLY A 39 -11.23 -9.46 -7.38
N LEU A 40 -10.35 -8.52 -7.02
CA LEU A 40 -9.30 -7.98 -7.87
C LEU A 40 -7.94 -8.65 -7.65
N LYS A 41 -7.85 -9.56 -6.68
CA LYS A 41 -6.62 -10.26 -6.31
C LYS A 41 -5.96 -10.93 -7.52
N ASP A 42 -6.69 -11.72 -8.30
CA ASP A 42 -6.15 -12.40 -9.48
C ASP A 42 -5.55 -11.42 -10.49
N LYS A 43 -6.18 -10.25 -10.64
CA LYS A 43 -5.71 -9.19 -11.54
C LYS A 43 -4.46 -8.51 -11.01
N VAL A 44 -4.39 -8.29 -9.69
CA VAL A 44 -3.20 -7.75 -9.02
C VAL A 44 -2.04 -8.73 -9.08
N ASP A 45 -2.30 -10.02 -8.95
CA ASP A 45 -1.26 -11.06 -9.02
C ASP A 45 -0.73 -11.20 -10.46
N ALA A 46 -1.63 -11.27 -11.45
CA ALA A 46 -1.26 -11.44 -12.85
C ALA A 46 -0.66 -10.18 -13.50
N PHE A 47 -1.25 -9.00 -13.27
CA PHE A 47 -0.87 -7.76 -13.96
C PHE A 47 -0.24 -6.71 -13.03
N GLY A 48 -0.18 -6.98 -11.73
CA GLY A 48 0.23 -6.00 -10.74
C GLY A 48 -0.82 -4.91 -10.51
N TRP A 49 -0.53 -4.04 -9.55
CA TRP A 49 -1.33 -2.83 -9.29
C TRP A 49 -1.45 -1.88 -10.49
N GLY A 50 -0.58 -2.01 -11.50
CA GLY A 50 -0.64 -1.20 -12.72
C GLY A 50 -1.64 -1.74 -13.76
N GLY A 51 -2.10 -2.98 -13.63
CA GLY A 51 -3.11 -3.58 -14.50
C GLY A 51 -4.55 -3.38 -14.04
N LEU A 52 -4.74 -2.74 -12.88
CA LEU A 52 -6.06 -2.33 -12.40
C LEU A 52 -6.53 -1.07 -13.15
N THR A 53 -7.83 -0.98 -13.40
CA THR A 53 -8.46 0.23 -13.91
C THR A 53 -8.47 1.34 -12.86
N ALA A 54 -8.59 2.59 -13.30
CA ALA A 54 -8.67 3.74 -12.38
C ALA A 54 -9.83 3.60 -11.38
N GLU A 55 -10.95 3.00 -11.80
CA GLU A 55 -12.10 2.76 -10.93
C GLU A 55 -11.80 1.71 -9.85
N GLU A 56 -11.23 0.56 -10.24
CA GLU A 56 -10.83 -0.53 -9.33
C GLU A 56 -9.80 -0.03 -8.30
N THR A 57 -8.74 0.61 -8.80
CA THR A 57 -7.67 1.16 -7.95
C THR A 57 -8.20 2.29 -7.04
N GLY A 58 -9.14 3.09 -7.55
CA GLY A 58 -9.83 4.15 -6.81
C GLY A 58 -10.68 3.61 -5.66
N ARG A 59 -11.43 2.52 -5.88
CA ARG A 59 -12.20 1.83 -4.82
C ARG A 59 -11.29 1.31 -3.72
N ILE A 60 -10.19 0.64 -4.08
CA ILE A 60 -9.18 0.17 -3.10
C ILE A 60 -8.61 1.35 -2.31
N GLY A 61 -8.27 2.44 -2.98
CA GLY A 61 -7.76 3.66 -2.34
C GLY A 61 -8.76 4.31 -1.38
N GLY A 62 -10.05 4.32 -1.73
CA GLY A 62 -11.13 4.82 -0.89
C GLY A 62 -11.32 4.01 0.39
N ILE A 63 -11.38 2.67 0.26
CA ILE A 63 -11.51 1.76 1.41
C ILE A 63 -10.26 1.86 2.30
N MET A 64 -9.07 1.94 1.71
CA MET A 64 -7.82 2.15 2.45
C MET A 64 -7.86 3.44 3.28
N THR A 65 -8.40 4.53 2.72
CA THR A 65 -8.52 5.82 3.43
C THR A 65 -9.50 5.71 4.59
N LYS A 66 -10.61 4.99 4.40
CA LYS A 66 -11.59 4.73 5.46
C LYS A 66 -11.00 3.87 6.59
N ARG A 67 -10.37 2.74 6.27
CA ARG A 67 -9.67 1.86 7.23
C ARG A 67 -8.56 2.61 7.99
N LYS A 68 -7.79 3.47 7.31
CA LYS A 68 -6.78 4.33 7.97
C LYS A 68 -7.38 5.23 9.04
N LYS A 69 -8.55 5.82 8.76
CA LYS A 69 -9.23 6.73 9.67
C LYS A 69 -9.82 6.00 10.88
N ASP A 70 -10.38 4.81 10.66
CA ASP A 70 -10.95 3.95 11.71
C ASP A 70 -9.88 3.37 12.65
N LEU A 71 -8.79 2.85 12.07
CA LEU A 71 -7.74 2.14 12.80
C LEU A 71 -6.60 3.06 13.29
N HIS A 72 -6.72 4.39 13.17
CA HIS A 72 -5.66 5.36 13.46
C HIS A 72 -4.29 4.97 12.87
N ILE A 73 -4.28 4.44 11.64
CA ILE A 73 -3.04 3.96 11.04
C ILE A 73 -2.15 5.17 10.71
N PRO A 74 -0.87 5.15 11.11
CA PRO A 74 0.07 6.24 10.86
C PRO A 74 0.17 6.59 9.38
N THR A 75 0.28 7.89 9.11
CA THR A 75 0.38 8.40 7.75
C THR A 75 1.68 7.93 7.09
N ASN A 76 1.73 7.99 5.76
CA ASN A 76 2.92 7.60 5.00
C ASN A 76 4.17 8.40 5.43
N ASN A 77 3.98 9.59 6.01
CA ASN A 77 5.07 10.43 6.48
C ASN A 77 5.60 9.95 7.85
N GLU A 78 4.71 9.51 8.74
CA GLU A 78 5.07 8.89 10.03
C GLU A 78 5.78 7.56 9.84
N ILE A 79 5.27 6.70 8.95
CA ILE A 79 5.90 5.41 8.60
C ILE A 79 7.31 5.62 8.02
N LEU A 80 7.53 6.74 7.31
CA LEU A 80 8.85 7.12 6.76
C LEU A 80 9.72 7.90 7.76
N GLY A 81 9.25 8.14 8.98
CA GLY A 81 9.95 8.94 9.99
C GLY A 81 10.22 10.38 9.55
N ARG A 82 9.47 10.91 8.58
CA ARG A 82 9.60 12.27 8.07
C ARG A 82 8.76 13.20 8.94
N LYS A 83 9.29 13.57 10.10
CA LYS A 83 8.78 14.70 10.89
C LYS A 83 9.18 16.02 10.24
#